data_AF-A0A5B9DIF5-F1
#
_entry.id   AF-A0A5B9DIF5-F1
#
_cell.length_a   1.000
_cell.length_b   1.000
_cell.length_c   1.000
_cell.angle_alpha   90.00
_cell.angle_beta   90.00
_cell.angle_gamma   90.00
#
_symmetry.space_group_name_H-M   'P 1'
#
loop_
_entity.id
_entity.type
_entity.pdbx_description
1 polymer ?
#
loop_
_entity_poly.entity_id
_entity_poly.type
_entity_poly.pdbx_seq_one_letter_code
_entity_poly.pdbx_strand_id
1 'polypeptide(L)'
;MTEGKISPWVPEQDPFRLAMLSKLIEECNELAGRAARCISHGLEQVDPDKNRPNADLMADEMADVIACMTMIEVRLGITPDDDRIEKKFEGYKRWHALIPDALVISEETAEAAAREHDREEAAQMGETSPWSDFGPQDTDAAEWRGGRIIVMQVALRAAALRGFR
;
A
#
# COMPACT_ATOMS: atom_id res chain seq x y z
N MET A 1 -13.64 -40.34 -14.21
CA MET A 1 -13.68 -39.48 -13.01
C MET A 1 -12.78 -40.14 -11.98
N THR A 2 -11.64 -39.54 -11.64
CA THR A 2 -10.76 -40.07 -10.58
C THR A 2 -11.41 -39.82 -9.24
N GLU A 3 -11.72 -40.88 -8.51
CA GLU A 3 -12.22 -40.84 -7.15
C GLU A 3 -11.29 -39.97 -6.30
N GLY A 4 -11.84 -38.90 -5.72
CA GLY A 4 -11.06 -37.92 -4.97
C GLY A 4 -10.39 -38.58 -3.76
N LYS A 5 -9.06 -38.60 -3.74
CA LYS A 5 -8.28 -39.18 -2.67
C LYS A 5 -8.52 -38.36 -1.39
N ILE A 6 -9.27 -38.91 -0.43
CA ILE A 6 -9.51 -38.25 0.86
C ILE A 6 -8.17 -38.20 1.61
N SER A 7 -7.65 -37.00 1.83
CA SER A 7 -6.46 -36.78 2.64
C SER A 7 -6.84 -36.64 4.12
N PRO A 8 -6.28 -37.43 5.05
CA PRO A 8 -6.58 -37.34 6.48
C PRO A 8 -5.77 -36.21 7.14
N TRP A 9 -5.98 -34.96 6.69
CA TRP A 9 -5.35 -33.82 7.35
C TRP A 9 -6.01 -33.58 8.70
N VAL A 10 -5.20 -33.56 9.75
CA VAL A 10 -5.59 -33.13 11.09
C VAL A 10 -5.07 -31.71 11.30
N PRO A 11 -5.87 -30.78 11.83
CA PRO A 11 -5.42 -29.41 12.07
C PRO A 11 -4.28 -29.37 13.09
N GLU A 12 -3.41 -28.35 12.99
CA GLU A 12 -2.41 -28.04 14.02
C GLU A 12 -3.11 -27.87 15.39
N GLN A 13 -2.53 -28.45 16.43
CA GLN A 13 -3.11 -28.49 17.79
C GLN A 13 -2.24 -27.76 18.81
N ASP A 14 -0.99 -27.43 18.47
CA ASP A 14 -0.12 -26.69 19.37
C ASP A 14 -0.65 -25.25 19.54
N PRO A 15 -1.06 -24.85 20.76
CA PRO A 15 -1.70 -23.55 20.97
C PRO A 15 -0.75 -22.38 20.70
N PHE A 16 0.56 -22.56 20.86
CA PHE A 16 1.54 -21.53 20.59
C PHE A 16 1.69 -21.27 19.09
N ARG A 17 1.82 -22.34 18.28
CA ARG A 17 1.79 -22.25 16.82
C ARG A 17 0.49 -21.66 16.30
N LEU A 18 -0.64 -22.10 16.84
CA LEU A 18 -1.95 -21.59 16.47
C LEU A 18 -2.05 -20.07 16.73
N ALA A 19 -1.59 -19.59 17.88
CA ALA A 19 -1.58 -18.16 18.19
C ALA A 19 -0.70 -17.36 17.21
N MET A 20 0.51 -17.86 16.89
CA MET A 20 1.41 -17.20 15.94
C MET A 20 0.84 -17.14 14.52
N LEU A 21 0.29 -18.26 14.05
CA LEU A 21 -0.34 -18.34 12.73
C LEU A 21 -1.60 -17.48 12.67
N SER A 22 -2.39 -17.45 13.74
CA SER A 22 -3.56 -16.56 13.84
C SER A 22 -3.15 -15.10 13.75
N LYS A 23 -2.07 -14.69 14.42
CA LYS A 23 -1.59 -13.30 14.37
C LYS A 23 -1.10 -12.94 12.98
N LEU A 24 -0.36 -13.82 12.30
CA LEU A 24 0.02 -13.62 10.90
C LEU A 24 -1.21 -13.45 9.99
N ILE A 25 -2.29 -14.23 10.20
CA ILE A 25 -3.53 -14.11 9.42
C ILE A 25 -4.19 -12.74 9.65
N GLU A 26 -4.25 -12.29 10.91
CA GLU A 26 -4.78 -10.97 11.29
C GLU A 26 -4.03 -9.85 10.54
N GLU A 27 -2.71 -9.77 10.68
CA GLU A 27 -1.92 -8.71 10.04
C GLU A 27 -1.98 -8.76 8.50
N CYS A 28 -2.03 -9.97 7.91
CA CYS A 28 -2.20 -10.10 6.46
C CYS A 28 -3.54 -9.52 5.98
N ASN A 29 -4.60 -9.70 6.76
CA ASN A 29 -5.93 -9.19 6.42
C ASN A 29 -6.02 -7.67 6.63
N GLU A 30 -5.37 -7.13 7.66
CA GLU A 30 -5.28 -5.69 7.89
C GLU A 30 -4.50 -5.00 6.76
N LEU A 31 -3.35 -5.55 6.37
CA LEU A 31 -2.58 -5.07 5.21
C LEU A 31 -3.40 -5.15 3.91
N ALA A 32 -4.11 -6.26 3.67
CA ALA A 32 -4.99 -6.39 2.52
C ALA A 32 -6.12 -5.33 2.53
N GLY A 33 -6.69 -5.05 3.70
CA GLY A 33 -7.68 -4.00 3.90
C GLY A 33 -7.13 -2.60 3.58
N ARG A 34 -5.90 -2.29 4.03
CA ARG A 34 -5.23 -1.03 3.71
C ARG A 34 -4.90 -0.90 2.23
N ALA A 35 -4.41 -1.96 1.59
CA ALA A 35 -4.16 -1.96 0.15
C ALA A 35 -5.47 -1.73 -0.64
N ALA A 36 -6.57 -2.38 -0.26
CA ALA A 36 -7.88 -2.14 -0.86
C ALA A 36 -8.34 -0.69 -0.67
N ARG A 37 -8.13 -0.10 0.51
CA ARG A 37 -8.44 1.31 0.75
C ARG A 37 -7.60 2.25 -0.11
N CYS A 38 -6.31 1.98 -0.28
CA CYS A 38 -5.43 2.73 -1.18
C CYS A 38 -5.90 2.67 -2.63
N ILE A 39 -6.42 1.52 -3.09
CA ILE A 39 -7.02 1.37 -4.43
C ILE A 39 -8.27 2.24 -4.57
N SER A 40 -9.17 2.22 -3.58
CA SER A 40 -10.46 2.91 -3.68
C SER A 40 -10.39 4.41 -3.43
N HIS A 41 -9.47 4.88 -2.59
CA HIS A 41 -9.42 6.27 -2.13
C HIS A 41 -8.10 6.97 -2.45
N GLY A 42 -7.08 6.28 -2.99
CA GLY A 42 -5.77 6.86 -3.26
C GLY A 42 -4.83 6.85 -2.04
N LEU A 43 -3.53 6.89 -2.32
CA LEU A 43 -2.45 6.76 -1.33
C LEU A 43 -2.33 8.00 -0.41
N GLU A 44 -2.47 9.19 -0.98
CA GLU A 44 -2.26 10.46 -0.26
C GLU A 44 -3.49 10.94 0.52
N GLN A 45 -4.66 10.32 0.29
CA GLN A 45 -5.87 10.71 1.00
C GLN A 45 -5.81 10.32 2.48
N VAL A 46 -6.41 11.16 3.32
CA VAL A 46 -6.44 10.99 4.77
C VAL A 46 -7.61 10.09 5.17
N ASP A 47 -7.32 9.03 5.92
CA ASP A 47 -8.35 8.19 6.54
C ASP A 47 -9.08 9.00 7.63
N PRO A 48 -10.40 9.16 7.55
CA PRO A 48 -11.15 10.04 8.45
C PRO A 48 -11.17 9.55 9.90
N ASP A 49 -11.02 8.24 10.13
CA ASP A 49 -11.05 7.66 11.47
C ASP A 49 -9.70 7.80 12.18
N LYS A 50 -8.60 7.82 11.40
CA LYS A 50 -7.22 7.83 11.91
C LYS A 50 -6.51 9.17 11.74
N ASN A 51 -7.05 10.07 10.92
CA ASN A 51 -6.47 11.36 10.57
C ASN A 51 -5.01 11.25 10.09
N ARG A 52 -4.72 10.24 9.26
CA ARG A 52 -3.40 9.95 8.67
C ARG A 52 -3.53 9.55 7.19
N PRO A 53 -2.51 9.80 6.35
CA PRO A 53 -2.49 9.32 4.97
C PRO A 53 -2.63 7.79 4.87
N ASN A 54 -3.34 7.31 3.84
CA ASN A 54 -3.51 5.89 3.59
C ASN A 54 -2.17 5.16 3.38
N ALA A 55 -1.19 5.82 2.75
CA ALA A 55 0.16 5.28 2.56
C ALA A 55 0.87 4.98 3.89
N ASP A 56 0.77 5.89 4.87
CA ASP A 56 1.38 5.72 6.20
C ASP A 56 0.71 4.57 6.95
N LEU A 57 -0.62 4.48 6.87
CA LEU A 57 -1.37 3.39 7.51
C LEU A 57 -1.04 2.04 6.87
N MET A 58 -0.91 1.98 5.53
CA MET A 58 -0.45 0.76 4.86
C MET A 58 0.97 0.37 5.26
N ALA A 59 1.86 1.35 5.44
CA ALA A 59 3.23 1.10 5.88
C ALA A 59 3.30 0.51 7.29
N ASP A 60 2.42 0.92 8.20
CA ASP A 60 2.30 0.32 9.54
C ASP A 60 1.93 -1.17 9.42
N GLU A 61 0.87 -1.52 8.67
CA GLU A 61 0.47 -2.94 8.53
C GLU A 61 1.53 -3.78 7.80
N MET A 62 2.28 -3.19 6.86
CA MET A 62 3.43 -3.87 6.25
C MET A 62 4.47 -4.23 7.30
N ALA A 63 4.76 -3.32 8.23
CA ALA A 63 5.71 -3.56 9.31
C ALA A 63 5.23 -4.68 10.24
N ASP A 64 3.93 -4.72 10.56
CA ASP A 64 3.35 -5.74 11.43
C ASP A 64 3.38 -7.14 10.81
N VAL A 65 3.10 -7.25 9.49
CA VAL A 65 3.28 -8.51 8.74
C VAL A 65 4.75 -8.96 8.77
N ILE A 66 5.69 -8.05 8.54
CA ILE A 66 7.14 -8.36 8.57
C ILE A 66 7.55 -8.85 9.97
N ALA A 67 7.07 -8.20 11.03
CA ALA A 67 7.34 -8.60 12.40
C ALA A 67 6.81 -10.02 12.68
N CYS A 68 5.57 -10.32 12.25
CA CYS A 68 4.99 -11.65 12.38
C CYS A 68 5.76 -12.72 11.61
N MET A 69 6.15 -12.46 10.36
CA MET A 69 6.98 -13.36 9.56
C MET A 69 8.33 -13.64 10.24
N THR A 70 8.97 -12.60 10.76
CA THR A 70 10.25 -12.73 11.47
C THR A 70 10.11 -13.59 12.72
N MET A 71 9.02 -13.41 13.48
CA MET A 71 8.76 -14.24 14.66
C MET A 71 8.50 -15.71 14.30
N ILE A 72 7.77 -15.97 13.22
CA ILE A 72 7.54 -17.32 12.69
C ILE A 72 8.86 -17.97 12.26
N GLU A 73 9.74 -17.24 11.59
CA GLU A 73 11.08 -17.72 11.22
C GLU A 73 11.87 -18.14 12.48
N VAL A 74 11.96 -17.24 13.47
CA VAL A 74 12.73 -17.47 14.69
C VAL A 74 12.17 -18.62 15.54
N ARG A 75 10.84 -18.74 15.65
CA ARG A 75 10.21 -19.68 16.60
C ARG A 75 9.81 -21.00 15.96
N LEU A 76 9.43 -21.00 14.69
CA LEU A 76 8.94 -22.19 13.98
C LEU A 76 9.96 -22.72 12.97
N GLY A 77 11.04 -21.98 12.70
CA GLY A 77 12.05 -22.37 11.70
C GLY A 77 11.53 -22.33 10.27
N ILE A 78 10.43 -21.59 10.02
CA ILE A 78 9.85 -21.44 8.69
C ILE A 78 10.48 -20.22 8.04
N THR A 79 11.53 -20.45 7.25
CA THR A 79 12.26 -19.40 6.53
C THR A 79 11.66 -19.18 5.15
N PRO A 80 11.47 -17.93 4.70
CA PRO A 80 11.15 -17.66 3.30
C PRO A 80 12.24 -18.19 2.35
N ASP A 81 11.82 -18.64 1.17
CA ASP A 81 12.73 -19.04 0.09
C ASP A 81 13.17 -17.79 -0.69
N ASP A 82 14.42 -17.37 -0.48
CA ASP A 82 15.00 -16.17 -1.09
C ASP A 82 15.04 -16.27 -2.63
N ASP A 83 15.33 -17.45 -3.20
CA ASP A 83 15.32 -17.65 -4.66
C ASP A 83 13.91 -17.46 -5.23
N ARG A 84 12.89 -17.91 -4.49
CA ARG A 84 11.48 -17.72 -4.87
C ARG A 84 11.08 -16.25 -4.77
N ILE A 85 11.54 -15.52 -3.76
CA ILE A 85 11.31 -14.08 -3.61
C ILE A 85 11.91 -13.33 -4.79
N GLU A 86 13.19 -13.57 -5.10
CA GLU A 86 13.90 -12.91 -6.21
C GLU A 86 13.18 -13.13 -7.55
N LYS A 87 12.81 -14.39 -7.85
CA LYS A 87 12.05 -14.71 -9.07
C LYS A 87 10.71 -13.99 -9.14
N LYS A 88 10.01 -13.84 -8.01
CA LYS A 88 8.75 -13.11 -7.95
C LYS A 88 8.95 -11.61 -8.15
N PHE A 89 9.98 -11.04 -7.52
CA PHE A 89 10.34 -9.64 -7.68
C PHE A 89 10.66 -9.28 -9.13
N GLU A 90 11.48 -10.08 -9.81
CA GLU A 90 11.76 -9.91 -11.24
C GLU A 90 10.52 -10.10 -12.12
N GLY A 91 9.57 -10.95 -11.68
CA GLY A 91 8.25 -11.06 -12.30
C GLY A 91 7.44 -9.78 -12.17
N TYR A 92 7.39 -9.18 -10.97
CA TYR A 92 6.66 -7.94 -10.71
C TYR A 92 7.26 -6.74 -11.44
N LYS A 93 8.59 -6.61 -11.51
CA LYS A 93 9.25 -5.57 -12.33
C LYS A 93 8.82 -5.63 -13.79
N ARG A 94 8.82 -6.83 -14.37
CA ARG A 94 8.38 -7.05 -15.74
C ARG A 94 6.90 -6.71 -15.92
N TRP A 95 6.06 -7.12 -14.98
CA TRP A 95 4.64 -6.77 -14.99
C TRP A 95 4.41 -5.25 -14.89
N HIS A 96 5.13 -4.54 -14.02
CA HIS A 96 5.05 -3.07 -13.92
C HIS A 96 5.45 -2.39 -15.22
N ALA A 97 6.47 -2.88 -15.93
CA ALA A 97 6.87 -2.35 -17.22
C ALA A 97 5.82 -2.54 -18.35
N LEU A 98 4.81 -3.40 -18.14
CA LEU A 98 3.67 -3.55 -19.07
C LEU A 98 2.56 -2.55 -18.81
N ILE A 99 2.54 -1.90 -17.64
CA ILE A 99 1.58 -0.85 -17.31
C ILE A 99 2.06 0.39 -18.07
N PRO A 100 1.35 0.85 -19.12
CA PRO A 100 1.81 2.01 -19.88
C PRO A 100 1.99 3.23 -18.96
N ASP A 101 2.98 4.07 -19.24
CA ASP A 101 3.11 5.41 -18.63
C ASP A 101 1.84 6.28 -18.83
N ALA A 102 0.93 5.86 -19.71
CA ALA A 102 -0.28 6.56 -20.15
C ALA A 102 -1.41 6.72 -19.11
N LEU A 103 -1.14 6.56 -17.80
CA LEU A 103 -1.99 7.13 -16.75
C LEU A 103 -1.43 8.45 -16.17
N VAL A 104 -0.26 8.89 -16.63
CA VAL A 104 0.07 10.32 -16.63
C VAL A 104 -0.89 10.96 -17.62
N ILE A 105 -2.02 11.49 -17.12
CA ILE A 105 -2.67 12.61 -17.79
C ILE A 105 -1.53 13.60 -17.99
N SER A 106 -1.05 13.75 -19.22
CA SER A 106 -0.02 14.75 -19.51
C SER A 106 -0.52 16.08 -18.95
N GLU A 107 0.34 16.93 -18.39
CA GLU A 107 -0.08 18.29 -18.01
C GLU A 107 -0.90 18.95 -19.12
N GLU A 108 -0.59 18.62 -20.38
CA GLU A 108 -1.33 19.01 -21.57
C GLU A 108 -2.80 18.54 -21.62
N THR A 109 -3.13 17.33 -21.15
CA THR A 109 -4.53 16.85 -21.08
C THR A 109 -5.28 17.42 -19.86
N ALA A 110 -4.60 17.64 -18.74
CA ALA A 110 -5.18 18.29 -17.56
C ALA A 110 -5.44 19.79 -17.83
N GLU A 111 -4.50 20.48 -18.48
CA GLU A 111 -4.67 21.86 -18.93
C GLU A 111 -5.72 22.01 -20.03
N ALA A 112 -5.82 21.04 -20.96
CA ALA A 112 -6.87 21.05 -21.98
C ALA A 112 -8.27 20.91 -21.35
N ALA A 113 -8.42 19.99 -20.38
CA ALA A 113 -9.66 19.83 -19.63
C ALA A 113 -10.00 21.07 -18.78
N ALA A 114 -9.01 21.70 -18.14
CA ALA A 114 -9.20 22.95 -17.40
C ALA A 114 -9.62 24.11 -18.31
N ARG A 115 -8.99 24.25 -19.50
CA ARG A 115 -9.36 25.27 -20.50
C ARG A 115 -10.76 25.06 -21.07
N GLU A 116 -11.23 23.82 -21.16
CA GLU A 116 -12.59 23.50 -21.62
C GLU A 116 -13.63 23.82 -20.54
N HIS A 117 -13.36 23.46 -19.29
CA HIS A 117 -14.18 23.85 -18.14
C HIS A 117 -14.31 25.38 -17.99
N ASP A 118 -13.20 26.12 -18.09
CA ASP A 118 -13.20 27.59 -18.02
C ASP A 118 -14.00 28.23 -19.18
N ARG A 119 -14.00 27.60 -20.37
CA ARG A 119 -14.80 28.05 -21.52
C ARG A 119 -16.29 27.79 -21.31
N GLU A 120 -16.65 26.63 -20.75
CA GLU A 120 -18.04 26.28 -20.43
C GLU A 120 -18.58 27.18 -19.31
N GLU A 121 -17.79 27.45 -18.26
CA GLU A 121 -18.13 28.43 -17.23
C GLU A 121 -18.24 29.84 -17.78
N ALA A 122 -17.34 30.28 -18.67
CA ALA A 122 -17.45 31.59 -19.31
C ALA A 122 -18.68 31.68 -20.24
N ALA A 123 -19.04 30.58 -20.90
CA ALA A 123 -20.27 30.50 -21.71
C ALA A 123 -21.54 30.54 -20.83
N GLN A 124 -21.51 29.93 -19.64
CA GLN A 124 -22.59 30.00 -18.66
C GLN A 124 -22.67 31.38 -17.96
N MET A 125 -21.54 32.00 -17.64
CA MET A 125 -21.49 33.35 -17.03
C MET A 125 -21.77 34.48 -18.03
N GLY A 126 -21.73 34.20 -19.33
CA GLY A 126 -22.28 35.07 -20.37
C GLY A 126 -23.80 35.28 -20.27
N GLU A 127 -24.49 34.42 -19.50
CA GLU A 127 -25.87 34.60 -19.08
C GLU A 127 -25.94 34.88 -17.57
N THR A 128 -25.55 36.11 -17.21
CA THR A 128 -25.85 36.82 -15.94
C THR A 128 -25.12 36.35 -14.67
N SER A 129 -24.22 37.18 -14.12
CA SER A 129 -23.90 37.15 -12.68
C SER A 129 -23.68 38.56 -12.10
N PRO A 130 -24.41 38.97 -11.03
CA PRO A 130 -24.33 40.29 -10.39
C PRO A 130 -23.25 40.48 -9.30
N TRP A 131 -22.29 39.57 -9.16
CA TRP A 131 -21.38 39.55 -7.99
C TRP A 131 -19.90 39.57 -8.39
N SER A 132 -19.29 40.76 -8.44
CA SER A 132 -17.87 40.97 -8.80
C SER A 132 -16.97 41.47 -7.65
N ASP A 133 -17.32 41.21 -6.39
CA ASP A 133 -16.76 41.99 -5.25
C ASP A 133 -16.08 41.18 -4.12
N PHE A 134 -15.43 40.04 -4.40
CA PHE A 134 -14.59 39.37 -3.40
C PHE A 134 -13.25 38.88 -3.97
N GLY A 135 -12.15 39.46 -3.46
CA GLY A 135 -10.77 39.16 -3.83
C GLY A 135 -10.14 38.00 -3.03
N PRO A 136 -8.92 37.55 -3.39
CA PRO A 136 -8.39 36.26 -2.95
C PRO A 136 -7.63 36.33 -1.62
N GLN A 137 -7.67 35.23 -0.86
CA GLN A 137 -6.81 34.96 0.30
C GLN A 137 -5.87 33.77 -0.02
N ASP A 138 -4.58 33.96 0.26
CA ASP A 138 -3.49 33.00 0.12
C ASP A 138 -3.58 31.83 1.11
N THR A 139 -3.26 30.62 0.65
CA THR A 139 -2.73 29.55 1.51
C THR A 139 -1.62 28.76 0.80
N ASP A 140 -0.41 28.83 1.37
CA ASP A 140 0.78 28.10 0.95
C ASP A 140 0.73 26.59 1.28
N ALA A 141 1.31 25.80 0.38
CA ALA A 141 1.36 24.34 0.39
C ALA A 141 2.63 23.77 1.06
N ALA A 142 2.48 22.53 1.56
CA ALA A 142 3.42 21.75 2.37
C ALA A 142 4.58 21.11 1.58
N GLU A 143 5.69 20.80 2.29
CA GLU A 143 6.86 20.05 1.78
C GLU A 143 7.02 18.74 2.61
N TRP A 144 6.95 17.57 1.98
CA TRP A 144 7.16 16.23 2.58
C TRP A 144 8.33 15.50 1.88
N ARG A 145 9.15 14.77 2.64
CA ARG A 145 10.31 13.99 2.14
C ARG A 145 10.23 12.53 2.60
N GLY A 146 9.71 11.65 1.74
CA GLY A 146 9.71 10.19 1.92
C GLY A 146 10.84 9.53 1.13
N GLY A 147 11.73 8.79 1.81
CA GLY A 147 12.75 8.00 1.10
C GLY A 147 13.91 7.48 1.96
N ARG A 148 13.66 6.63 2.97
CA ARG A 148 14.73 5.89 3.70
C ARG A 148 14.37 4.49 4.22
N ILE A 149 13.26 3.88 3.82
CA ILE A 149 12.76 2.68 4.52
C ILE A 149 13.39 1.36 4.02
N ILE A 150 13.83 1.26 2.77
CA ILE A 150 14.23 -0.05 2.19
C ILE A 150 15.63 -0.52 2.63
N VAL A 151 16.54 0.39 3.02
CA VAL A 151 17.93 0.01 3.38
C VAL A 151 18.05 -0.53 4.82
N MET A 152 17.04 -0.33 5.68
CA MET A 152 17.08 -0.82 7.08
C MET A 152 16.75 -2.30 7.25
N GLN A 153 16.04 -2.94 6.30
CA GLN A 153 15.60 -4.34 6.43
C GLN A 153 16.74 -5.37 6.40
N VAL A 154 17.83 -5.09 5.67
CA VAL A 154 19.01 -5.96 5.64
C VAL A 154 19.83 -5.82 6.94
N ALA A 155 19.87 -4.61 7.52
CA ALA A 155 20.61 -4.36 8.75
C ALA A 155 19.94 -4.96 10.00
N LEU A 156 18.60 -4.96 10.07
CA LEU A 156 17.83 -5.55 11.18
C LEU A 156 17.92 -7.08 11.21
N ARG A 157 17.92 -7.77 10.06
CA ARG A 157 18.15 -9.23 9.98
C ARG A 157 19.51 -9.64 10.57
N ALA A 158 20.55 -8.82 10.40
CA ALA A 158 21.88 -9.11 10.94
C ALA A 158 22.02 -8.86 12.45
N ALA A 159 21.20 -7.98 13.04
CA ALA A 159 21.24 -7.64 14.46
C ALA A 159 20.42 -8.63 15.33
N ALA A 160 19.24 -9.04 14.87
CA ALA A 160 18.37 -9.97 15.60
C ALA A 160 19.01 -11.35 15.80
N LEU A 161 19.78 -11.84 14.82
CA LEU A 161 20.47 -13.14 14.87
C LEU A 161 21.70 -13.16 15.81
N ARG A 162 22.14 -12.01 16.34
CA ARG A 162 23.30 -11.93 17.25
C ARG A 162 22.91 -11.83 18.73
N GLY A 163 21.64 -11.57 19.06
CA GLY A 163 21.16 -11.37 20.43
C GLY A 163 20.49 -12.58 21.08
N PHE A 164 20.23 -13.64 20.33
CA PHE A 164 19.63 -14.89 20.83
C PHE A 164 20.64 -16.04 20.68
N ARG A 165 21.60 -16.11 21.60
CA ARG A 165 22.40 -17.31 21.89
C ARG A 165 22.40 -17.55 23.39
#